data_AF-S8CX93-F1
#
_entry.id   AF-S8CX93-F1
#
_cell.length_a   1.000
_cell.length_b   1.000
_cell.length_c   1.000
_cell.angle_alpha   90.00
_cell.angle_beta   90.00
_cell.angle_gamma   90.00
#
_symmetry.space_group_name_H-M   'P 1'
#
loop_
_entity.id
_entity.type
_entity.pdbx_description
1 polymer ?
#
loop_
_entity_poly.entity_id
_entity_poly.type
_entity_poly.pdbx_seq_one_letter_code
_entity_poly.pdbx_strand_id
1 'polypeptide(L)'
;GVKQERLSEGLSPRHCALSLVGEPIMYPEINALVDELHRRRISTFLVTNAQFPEKIKALKPITQLYVSVDAATKDSLKAIDRPLFADFWERFVDSLKALGEKQQRTVYRLTLVKGWNAEDLDAYFSLFEIGNPDFVEIKGVTYCGSSATSKLTMENVPWHSDVKEFSEALAEKSDGAYEVACEHAHSCCVLLAKADKFKVDGRWYTWIDYDKFHDLVSSGEPFSATDYMALTPSWAVYGAEEGGFDPRLSRYRKQRNHRP
;
A
#
# COMPACT_ATOMS: atom_id res chain seq x y z
N GLY A 1 0.55 -27.19 -14.57
CA GLY A 1 0.98 -26.19 -15.56
C GLY A 1 0.01 -25.02 -15.56
N VAL A 2 0.29 -23.98 -16.34
CA VAL A 2 -0.61 -22.81 -16.52
C VAL A 2 -1.84 -23.22 -17.36
N LYS A 3 -3.04 -22.78 -16.97
CA LYS A 3 -4.28 -23.01 -17.74
C LYS A 3 -4.33 -22.05 -18.94
N GLN A 4 -4.86 -22.50 -20.08
CA GLN A 4 -4.92 -21.69 -21.30
C GLN A 4 -5.63 -20.34 -21.09
N GLU A 5 -6.75 -20.34 -20.37
CA GLU A 5 -7.49 -19.12 -20.01
C GLU A 5 -6.61 -18.12 -19.24
N ARG A 6 -5.83 -18.60 -18.26
CA ARG A 6 -4.92 -17.76 -17.47
C ARG A 6 -3.75 -17.22 -18.30
N LEU A 7 -3.30 -17.97 -19.30
CA LEU A 7 -2.28 -17.50 -20.23
C LEU A 7 -2.83 -16.37 -21.11
N SER A 8 -4.03 -16.55 -21.67
CA SER A 8 -4.71 -15.52 -22.47
C SER A 8 -4.96 -14.24 -21.65
N GLU A 9 -5.43 -14.37 -20.40
CA GLU A 9 -5.55 -13.23 -19.47
C GLU A 9 -4.19 -12.54 -19.23
N GLY A 10 -3.13 -13.30 -18.98
CA GLY A 10 -1.79 -12.76 -18.70
C GLY A 10 -1.15 -12.00 -19.87
N LEU A 11 -1.55 -12.30 -21.11
CA LEU A 11 -1.10 -11.59 -22.32
C LEU A 11 -1.87 -10.28 -22.58
N SER A 12 -2.95 -10.02 -21.84
CA SER A 12 -3.77 -8.81 -21.93
C SER A 12 -3.81 -8.10 -20.56
N PRO A 13 -2.69 -7.46 -20.14
CA PRO A 13 -2.58 -6.89 -18.80
C PRO A 13 -3.60 -5.78 -18.58
N ARG A 14 -4.21 -5.78 -17.38
CA ARG A 14 -5.15 -4.75 -16.93
C ARG A 14 -4.58 -3.78 -15.90
N HIS A 15 -3.43 -4.11 -15.34
CA HIS A 15 -2.85 -3.39 -14.21
C HIS A 15 -1.34 -3.23 -14.42
N CYS A 16 -0.82 -2.04 -14.14
CA CYS A 16 0.59 -1.73 -14.17
C CYS A 16 1.06 -1.29 -12.78
N ALA A 17 1.94 -2.08 -12.19
CA ALA A 17 2.58 -1.76 -10.92
C ALA A 17 3.95 -1.09 -11.19
N LEU A 18 4.00 0.23 -11.03
CA LEU A 18 5.21 1.04 -11.13
C LEU A 18 5.92 1.01 -9.76
N SER A 19 6.57 -0.12 -9.46
CA SER A 19 7.11 -0.41 -8.11
C SER A 19 8.25 -1.42 -8.05
N LEU A 20 8.89 -1.76 -9.19
CA LEU A 20 9.85 -2.86 -9.26
C LEU A 20 11.21 -2.51 -8.63
N VAL A 21 11.97 -1.59 -9.24
CA VAL A 21 13.29 -1.14 -8.79
C VAL A 21 13.46 0.33 -9.15
N GLY A 22 14.15 1.08 -8.31
CA GLY A 22 14.37 2.52 -8.49
C GLY A 22 13.17 3.35 -8.04
N GLU A 23 13.19 4.62 -8.40
CA GLU A 23 12.16 5.59 -8.04
C GLU A 23 11.38 6.01 -9.29
N PRO A 24 10.16 5.48 -9.53
CA PRO A 24 9.44 5.66 -10.79
C PRO A 24 9.07 7.13 -11.04
N ILE A 25 8.84 7.91 -9.99
CA ILE A 25 8.44 9.31 -10.11
C ILE A 25 9.57 10.23 -10.60
N MET A 26 10.82 9.73 -10.62
CA MET A 26 11.95 10.43 -11.23
C MET A 26 11.92 10.39 -12.76
N TYR A 27 11.17 9.47 -13.38
CA TYR A 27 11.10 9.39 -14.83
C TYR A 27 10.48 10.68 -15.41
N PRO A 28 11.19 11.42 -16.30
CA PRO A 28 10.72 12.73 -16.75
C PRO A 28 9.34 12.71 -17.43
N GLU A 29 8.98 11.60 -18.06
CA GLU A 29 7.72 11.44 -18.80
C GLU A 29 6.71 10.56 -18.06
N ILE A 30 6.81 10.48 -16.72
CA ILE A 30 5.91 9.65 -15.89
C ILE A 30 4.43 9.92 -16.17
N ASN A 31 4.05 11.19 -16.33
CA ASN A 31 2.67 11.56 -16.65
C ASN A 31 2.25 11.09 -18.05
N ALA A 32 3.13 11.18 -19.06
CA ALA A 32 2.81 10.69 -20.40
C ALA A 32 2.67 9.15 -20.44
N LEU A 33 3.50 8.45 -19.67
CA LEU A 33 3.37 7.00 -19.48
C LEU A 33 2.04 6.64 -18.82
N VAL A 34 1.66 7.34 -17.75
CA VAL A 34 0.38 7.12 -17.04
C VAL A 34 -0.80 7.38 -17.96
N ASP A 35 -0.81 8.49 -18.69
CA ASP A 35 -1.86 8.82 -19.66
C ASP A 35 -2.03 7.70 -20.70
N GLU A 36 -0.92 7.19 -21.25
CA GLU A 36 -0.95 6.13 -22.25
C GLU A 36 -1.45 4.80 -21.68
N LEU A 37 -1.11 4.47 -20.43
CA LEU A 37 -1.65 3.29 -19.74
C LEU A 37 -3.16 3.43 -19.53
N HIS A 38 -3.63 4.59 -19.07
CA HIS A 38 -5.05 4.85 -18.83
C HIS A 38 -5.85 4.87 -20.13
N ARG A 39 -5.31 5.40 -21.22
CA ARG A 39 -5.91 5.35 -22.57
C ARG A 39 -6.14 3.91 -23.04
N ARG A 40 -5.29 2.98 -22.60
CA ARG A 40 -5.42 1.53 -22.87
C ARG A 40 -6.27 0.79 -21.82
N ARG A 41 -6.92 1.51 -20.90
CA ARG A 41 -7.65 0.96 -19.74
C ARG A 41 -6.79 0.02 -18.88
N ILE A 42 -5.54 0.41 -18.66
CA ILE A 42 -4.62 -0.25 -17.74
C ILE A 42 -4.50 0.61 -16.50
N SER A 43 -4.96 0.12 -15.34
CA SER A 43 -4.88 0.87 -14.09
C SER A 43 -3.44 0.95 -13.56
N THR A 44 -3.12 1.99 -12.78
CA THR A 44 -1.76 2.29 -12.34
C THR A 44 -1.62 2.31 -10.83
N PHE A 45 -0.60 1.61 -10.34
CA PHE A 45 -0.21 1.57 -8.93
C PHE A 45 1.23 2.06 -8.86
N LEU A 46 1.43 3.28 -8.37
CA LEU A 46 2.76 3.90 -8.31
C LEU A 46 3.25 3.92 -6.86
N VAL A 47 4.45 3.41 -6.62
CA VAL A 47 5.10 3.46 -5.31
C VAL A 47 6.27 4.42 -5.36
N THR A 48 6.34 5.34 -4.39
CA THR A 48 7.45 6.28 -4.22
C THR A 48 8.03 6.19 -2.81
N ASN A 49 9.33 6.49 -2.68
CA ASN A 49 10.03 6.60 -1.39
C ASN A 49 9.83 7.97 -0.70
N ALA A 50 8.92 8.81 -1.18
CA ALA A 50 8.61 10.13 -0.61
C ALA A 50 9.82 11.09 -0.58
N GLN A 51 10.73 11.01 -1.55
CA GLN A 51 11.81 11.99 -1.67
C GLN A 51 11.55 13.10 -2.70
N PHE A 52 10.41 13.13 -3.40
CA PHE A 52 10.17 14.06 -4.51
C PHE A 52 8.81 14.77 -4.41
N PRO A 53 8.62 15.67 -3.41
CA PRO A 53 7.31 16.29 -3.14
C PRO A 53 6.73 17.03 -4.33
N GLU A 54 7.54 17.80 -5.06
CA GLU A 54 7.08 18.54 -6.24
C GLU A 54 6.63 17.61 -7.39
N LYS A 55 7.26 16.43 -7.51
CA LYS A 55 6.83 15.42 -8.50
C LYS A 55 5.52 14.77 -8.08
N ILE A 56 5.31 14.54 -6.78
CA ILE A 56 4.03 14.06 -6.25
C ILE A 56 2.95 15.07 -6.59
N LYS A 57 3.13 16.37 -6.28
CA LYS A 57 2.15 17.42 -6.61
C LYS A 57 1.80 17.46 -8.10
N ALA A 58 2.82 17.42 -8.97
CA ALA A 58 2.65 17.46 -10.42
C ALA A 58 2.12 16.16 -11.06
N LEU A 59 2.02 15.07 -10.28
CA LEU A 59 1.54 13.79 -10.80
C LEU A 59 0.05 13.89 -11.18
N LYS A 60 -0.26 13.47 -12.40
CA LYS A 60 -1.63 13.28 -12.88
C LYS A 60 -2.35 12.18 -12.08
N PRO A 61 -3.68 12.06 -12.18
CA PRO A 61 -4.42 11.01 -11.49
C PRO A 61 -3.75 9.63 -11.67
N ILE A 62 -3.53 8.94 -10.56
CA ILE A 62 -3.06 7.54 -10.49
C ILE A 62 -4.21 6.72 -9.90
N THR A 63 -4.38 5.47 -10.32
CA THR A 63 -5.46 4.63 -9.73
C THR A 63 -5.26 4.44 -8.24
N GLN A 64 -4.02 4.21 -7.80
CA GLN A 64 -3.65 4.21 -6.39
C GLN A 64 -2.18 4.63 -6.21
N LEU A 65 -1.94 5.67 -5.43
CA LEU A 65 -0.61 6.22 -5.17
C LEU A 65 -0.12 5.79 -3.78
N TYR A 66 1.06 5.19 -3.75
CA TYR A 66 1.68 4.66 -2.56
C TYR A 66 2.91 5.46 -2.17
N VAL A 67 3.03 5.75 -0.87
CA VAL A 67 4.30 6.10 -0.23
C VAL A 67 4.77 4.92 0.60
N SER A 68 6.02 4.50 0.39
CA SER A 68 6.70 3.57 1.30
C SER A 68 7.09 4.34 2.56
N VAL A 69 6.64 3.87 3.73
CA VAL A 69 7.01 4.45 5.02
C VAL A 69 7.68 3.35 5.82
N ASP A 70 8.99 3.26 5.64
CA ASP A 70 9.80 2.19 6.25
C ASP A 70 10.19 2.52 7.70
N ALA A 71 10.09 3.79 8.10
CA ALA A 71 10.37 4.25 9.45
C ALA A 71 9.53 5.48 9.85
N ALA A 72 9.31 5.66 11.15
CA ALA A 72 8.43 6.71 11.69
C ALA A 72 9.16 7.97 12.19
N THR A 73 10.49 7.95 12.31
CA THR A 73 11.30 9.06 12.84
C THR A 73 12.49 9.38 11.93
N LYS A 74 13.04 10.59 12.04
CA LYS A 74 14.21 11.02 11.24
C LYS A 74 15.41 10.07 11.39
N ASP A 75 15.69 9.66 12.62
CA ASP A 75 16.84 8.80 12.93
C ASP A 75 16.63 7.36 12.43
N SER A 76 15.43 6.81 12.62
CA SER A 76 15.10 5.47 12.14
C SER A 76 15.08 5.42 10.60
N LEU A 77 14.52 6.45 9.94
CA LEU A 77 14.51 6.54 8.49
C LEU A 77 15.93 6.62 7.93
N LYS A 78 16.81 7.40 8.56
CA LYS A 78 18.22 7.47 8.17
C LYS A 78 18.94 6.13 8.31
N ALA A 79 18.65 5.40 9.39
CA ALA A 79 19.27 4.10 9.67
C ALA A 79 18.83 3.01 8.69
N ILE A 80 17.55 3.00 8.32
CA ILE A 80 16.93 1.99 7.46
C ILE A 80 17.16 2.31 5.98
N ASP A 81 16.76 3.51 5.53
CA ASP A 81 16.68 3.85 4.10
C ASP A 81 18.00 4.36 3.52
N ARG A 82 18.93 4.80 4.37
CA ARG A 82 20.22 5.40 3.96
C ARG A 82 20.05 6.43 2.83
N PRO A 83 19.25 7.49 3.08
CA PRO A 83 18.81 8.40 2.03
C PRO A 83 19.98 9.17 1.41
N LEU A 84 19.84 9.47 0.11
CA LEU A 84 20.86 10.18 -0.67
C LEU A 84 20.89 11.69 -0.40
N PHE A 85 19.75 12.27 -0.03
CA PHE A 85 19.59 13.69 0.16
C PHE A 85 19.87 14.08 1.62
N ALA A 86 20.51 15.24 1.84
CA ALA A 86 20.79 15.73 3.19
C ALA A 86 19.51 16.19 3.91
N ASP A 87 18.56 16.72 3.16
CA ASP A 87 17.22 17.19 3.57
C ASP A 87 16.14 16.09 3.43
N PHE A 88 16.54 14.82 3.58
CA PHE A 88 15.67 13.68 3.30
C PHE A 88 14.38 13.69 4.11
N TRP A 89 14.45 14.10 5.38
CA TRP A 89 13.32 14.08 6.31
C TRP A 89 12.32 15.18 5.98
N GLU A 90 12.81 16.37 5.65
CA GLU A 90 11.99 17.50 5.24
C GLU A 90 11.25 17.15 3.94
N ARG A 91 11.94 16.54 2.98
CA ARG A 91 11.35 16.04 1.72
C ARG A 91 10.33 14.93 1.95
N PHE A 92 10.60 14.04 2.91
CA PHE A 92 9.68 13.00 3.33
C PHE A 92 8.38 13.59 3.87
N VAL A 93 8.47 14.48 4.86
CA VAL A 93 7.31 15.17 5.45
C VAL A 93 6.53 15.96 4.40
N ASP A 94 7.21 16.69 3.51
CA ASP A 94 6.53 17.45 2.45
C ASP A 94 5.89 16.55 1.39
N SER A 95 6.45 15.36 1.15
CA SER A 95 5.83 14.35 0.29
C SER A 95 4.58 13.75 0.90
N LEU A 96 4.55 13.55 2.23
CA LEU A 96 3.34 13.13 2.96
C LEU A 96 2.23 14.18 2.84
N LYS A 97 2.55 15.47 3.02
CA LYS A 97 1.59 16.57 2.82
C LYS A 97 1.07 16.59 1.38
N ALA A 98 1.97 16.51 0.39
CA ALA A 98 1.60 16.47 -1.02
C ALA A 98 0.73 15.26 -1.38
N LEU A 99 0.90 14.14 -0.67
CA LEU A 99 0.03 12.97 -0.80
C LEU A 99 -1.38 13.29 -0.27
N GLY A 100 -1.49 13.93 0.88
CA GLY A 100 -2.78 14.33 1.47
C GLY A 100 -3.60 15.30 0.63
N GLU A 101 -2.94 16.06 -0.26
CA GLU A 101 -3.61 16.97 -1.21
C GLU A 101 -4.21 16.23 -2.43
N LYS A 102 -3.88 14.94 -2.64
CA LYS A 102 -4.41 14.16 -3.75
C LYS A 102 -5.87 13.78 -3.56
N GLN A 103 -6.61 13.82 -4.66
CA GLN A 103 -8.02 13.44 -4.69
C GLN A 103 -8.21 11.94 -4.92
N GLN A 104 -7.30 11.30 -5.66
CA GLN A 104 -7.30 9.86 -5.90
C GLN A 104 -6.78 9.08 -4.68
N ARG A 105 -6.94 7.75 -4.70
CA ARG A 105 -6.61 6.87 -3.58
C ARG A 105 -5.13 6.96 -3.22
N THR A 106 -4.86 7.21 -1.95
CA THR A 106 -3.52 7.32 -1.38
C THR A 106 -3.29 6.25 -0.33
N VAL A 107 -2.07 5.71 -0.28
CA VAL A 107 -1.73 4.61 0.63
C VAL A 107 -0.38 4.86 1.27
N TYR A 108 -0.31 4.72 2.59
CA TYR A 108 0.95 4.47 3.26
C TYR A 108 1.18 2.97 3.32
N ARG A 109 2.33 2.52 2.82
CA ARG A 109 2.74 1.11 2.95
C ARG A 109 3.82 1.00 3.99
N LEU A 110 3.48 0.42 5.13
CA LEU A 110 4.39 0.18 6.25
C LEU A 110 4.98 -1.22 6.12
N THR A 111 6.31 -1.31 6.13
CA THR A 111 7.00 -2.60 6.20
C THR A 111 7.33 -2.91 7.67
N LEU A 112 6.57 -3.81 8.30
CA LEU A 112 6.79 -4.18 9.70
C LEU A 112 7.97 -5.13 9.83
N VAL A 113 8.94 -4.75 10.67
CA VAL A 113 10.15 -5.51 10.99
C VAL A 113 10.19 -5.73 12.49
N LYS A 114 10.16 -7.01 12.92
CA LYS A 114 10.13 -7.36 14.33
C LYS A 114 11.40 -6.89 15.04
N GLY A 115 11.20 -6.15 16.15
CA GLY A 115 12.26 -5.58 16.99
C GLY A 115 12.95 -4.33 16.42
N TRP A 116 12.44 -3.73 15.33
CA TRP A 116 13.03 -2.54 14.71
C TRP A 116 12.05 -1.36 14.70
N ASN A 117 10.84 -1.57 14.19
CA ASN A 117 9.83 -0.50 14.05
C ASN A 117 8.45 -0.88 14.62
N ALA A 118 8.32 -2.03 15.26
CA ALA A 118 7.05 -2.52 15.79
C ALA A 118 6.58 -1.83 17.09
N GLU A 119 7.42 -0.98 17.70
CA GLU A 119 7.15 -0.37 19.02
C GLU A 119 6.78 1.12 18.92
N ASP A 120 6.96 1.75 17.76
CA ASP A 120 6.84 3.21 17.57
C ASP A 120 5.44 3.67 17.13
N LEU A 121 4.38 3.16 17.77
CA LEU A 121 2.99 3.50 17.42
C LEU A 121 2.71 5.01 17.43
N ASP A 122 3.27 5.73 18.40
CA ASP A 122 3.13 7.19 18.52
C ASP A 122 3.70 7.93 17.32
N ALA A 123 4.92 7.56 16.92
CA ALA A 123 5.59 8.20 15.81
C ALA A 123 4.88 7.88 14.48
N TYR A 124 4.40 6.65 14.27
CA TYR A 124 3.64 6.30 13.08
C TYR A 124 2.34 7.09 12.99
N PHE A 125 1.62 7.22 14.10
CA PHE A 125 0.37 7.98 14.12
C PHE A 125 0.60 9.47 13.81
N SER A 126 1.68 10.08 14.30
CA SER A 126 2.03 11.46 13.92
C SER A 126 2.24 11.63 12.42
N LEU A 127 2.71 10.61 11.69
CA LEU A 127 2.80 10.68 10.22
C LEU A 127 1.43 10.64 9.55
N PHE A 128 0.44 10.01 10.17
CA PHE A 128 -0.92 9.93 9.63
C PHE A 128 -1.59 11.30 9.74
N GLU A 129 -1.35 12.04 10.81
CA GLU A 129 -1.83 13.41 10.98
C GLU A 129 -1.26 14.36 9.91
N ILE A 130 -0.05 14.10 9.40
CA ILE A 130 0.62 14.94 8.39
C ILE A 130 -0.01 14.78 7.00
N GLY A 131 -0.13 13.54 6.52
CA GLY A 131 -0.55 13.29 5.13
C GLY A 131 -1.91 12.63 4.97
N ASN A 132 -2.54 12.21 6.07
CA ASN A 132 -3.90 11.71 6.14
C ASN A 132 -4.27 10.80 4.94
N PRO A 133 -3.58 9.66 4.74
CA PRO A 133 -3.79 8.81 3.56
C PRO A 133 -5.16 8.13 3.58
N ASP A 134 -5.68 7.72 2.43
CA ASP A 134 -6.94 6.96 2.40
C ASP A 134 -6.81 5.58 3.08
N PHE A 135 -5.63 4.97 2.94
CA PHE A 135 -5.33 3.64 3.45
C PHE A 135 -3.96 3.56 4.09
N VAL A 136 -3.82 2.61 5.02
CA VAL A 136 -2.53 2.17 5.54
C VAL A 136 -2.43 0.66 5.37
N GLU A 137 -1.50 0.22 4.52
CA GLU A 137 -1.16 -1.19 4.33
C GLU A 137 0.02 -1.54 5.24
N ILE A 138 -0.21 -2.35 6.26
CA ILE A 138 0.85 -2.87 7.13
C ILE A 138 1.20 -4.28 6.66
N LYS A 139 2.44 -4.45 6.22
CA LYS A 139 2.94 -5.71 5.67
C LYS A 139 4.17 -6.17 6.41
N GLY A 140 4.17 -7.44 6.84
CA GLY A 140 5.34 -8.07 7.41
C GLY A 140 6.49 -8.18 6.42
N VAL A 141 7.71 -7.84 6.85
CA VAL A 141 8.92 -7.99 6.02
C VAL A 141 9.09 -9.45 5.58
N THR A 142 9.42 -9.67 4.32
CA THR A 142 9.78 -10.99 3.81
C THR A 142 11.29 -11.09 3.72
N TYR A 143 11.88 -12.12 4.32
CA TYR A 143 13.31 -12.36 4.23
C TYR A 143 13.71 -12.82 2.82
N CYS A 144 14.55 -12.03 2.16
CA CYS A 144 15.03 -12.28 0.80
C CYS A 144 16.44 -12.92 0.74
N GLY A 145 16.96 -13.41 1.87
CA GLY A 145 18.32 -13.94 1.97
C GLY A 145 19.30 -12.96 2.63
N SER A 146 20.48 -13.47 2.99
CA SER A 146 21.56 -12.67 3.57
C SER A 146 22.31 -11.91 2.48
N SER A 147 22.43 -10.60 2.63
CA SER A 147 23.33 -9.77 1.82
C SER A 147 24.42 -9.18 2.70
N ALA A 148 25.56 -8.79 2.12
CA ALA A 148 26.66 -8.16 2.88
C ALA A 148 26.25 -6.86 3.58
N THR A 149 25.12 -6.25 3.19
CA THR A 149 24.64 -4.95 3.68
C THR A 149 23.41 -5.04 4.59
N SER A 150 22.75 -6.20 4.66
CA SER A 150 21.53 -6.41 5.45
C SER A 150 21.80 -7.13 6.75
N LYS A 151 21.31 -6.58 7.86
CA LYS A 151 21.33 -7.22 9.19
C LYS A 151 20.04 -8.00 9.49
N LEU A 152 19.09 -8.03 8.55
CA LEU A 152 17.82 -8.74 8.72
C LEU A 152 18.06 -10.24 8.78
N THR A 153 17.44 -10.88 9.77
CA THR A 153 17.42 -12.33 9.95
C THR A 153 15.99 -12.85 9.88
N MET A 154 15.82 -14.17 9.87
CA MET A 154 14.49 -14.79 9.96
C MET A 154 13.75 -14.43 11.25
N GLU A 155 14.45 -14.09 12.34
CA GLU A 155 13.84 -13.68 13.62
C GLU A 155 13.15 -12.32 13.50
N ASN A 156 13.53 -11.50 12.53
CA ASN A 156 12.93 -10.20 12.27
C ASN A 156 11.67 -10.27 11.40
N VAL A 157 11.34 -11.45 10.85
CA VAL A 157 10.11 -11.66 10.06
C VAL A 157 8.93 -11.81 11.02
N PRO A 158 7.97 -10.87 11.03
CA PRO A 158 6.82 -10.97 11.92
C PRO A 158 5.86 -12.07 11.44
N TRP A 159 5.18 -12.69 12.41
CA TRP A 159 4.03 -13.52 12.11
C TRP A 159 2.83 -12.64 11.73
N HIS A 160 1.83 -13.25 11.09
CA HIS A 160 0.61 -12.52 10.77
C HIS A 160 -0.10 -12.01 12.03
N SER A 161 -0.05 -12.76 13.14
CA SER A 161 -0.55 -12.30 14.44
C SER A 161 0.13 -11.01 14.90
N ASP A 162 1.45 -10.90 14.71
CA ASP A 162 2.21 -9.72 15.10
C ASP A 162 1.77 -8.49 14.26
N VAL A 163 1.49 -8.70 12.97
CA VAL A 163 0.96 -7.64 12.08
C VAL A 163 -0.45 -7.24 12.48
N LYS A 164 -1.31 -8.20 12.86
CA LYS A 164 -2.69 -7.93 13.34
C LYS A 164 -2.66 -7.10 14.62
N GLU A 165 -1.90 -7.52 15.61
CA GLU A 165 -1.78 -6.82 16.90
C GLU A 165 -1.30 -5.37 16.70
N PHE A 166 -0.26 -5.18 15.90
CA PHE A 166 0.23 -3.83 15.58
C PHE A 166 -0.83 -2.98 14.86
N SER A 167 -1.56 -3.59 13.93
CA SER A 167 -2.59 -2.92 13.12
C SER A 167 -3.81 -2.53 13.96
N GLU A 168 -4.23 -3.39 14.88
CA GLU A 168 -5.32 -3.13 15.85
C GLU A 168 -4.92 -2.02 16.83
N ALA A 169 -3.71 -2.07 17.38
CA ALA A 169 -3.20 -1.02 18.27
C ALA A 169 -3.11 0.36 17.56
N LEU A 170 -2.70 0.36 16.29
CA LEU A 170 -2.63 1.59 15.49
C LEU A 170 -4.02 2.13 15.13
N ALA A 171 -4.99 1.25 14.85
CA ALA A 171 -6.37 1.63 14.64
C ALA A 171 -7.02 2.19 15.91
N GLU A 172 -6.82 1.55 17.07
CA GLU A 172 -7.29 2.04 18.37
C GLU A 172 -6.72 3.43 18.69
N LYS A 173 -5.41 3.61 18.46
CA LYS A 173 -4.76 4.91 18.64
C LYS A 173 -5.35 6.02 17.76
N SER A 174 -5.89 5.66 16.60
CA SER A 174 -6.50 6.62 15.69
C SER A 174 -7.86 7.17 16.13
N ASP A 175 -8.38 6.69 17.28
CA ASP A 175 -9.64 7.15 17.88
C ASP A 175 -10.81 7.15 16.88
N GLY A 176 -10.90 6.08 16.08
CA GLY A 176 -11.95 5.87 15.09
C GLY A 176 -11.72 6.55 13.73
N ALA A 177 -10.63 7.28 13.52
CA ALA A 177 -10.29 7.83 12.20
C ALA A 177 -9.97 6.74 11.18
N TYR A 178 -9.23 5.71 11.61
CA TYR A 178 -8.90 4.53 10.82
C TYR A 178 -9.37 3.27 11.55
N GLU A 179 -9.88 2.31 10.79
CA GLU A 179 -10.22 0.99 11.31
C GLU A 179 -9.64 -0.12 10.43
N VAL A 180 -9.48 -1.31 11.01
CA VAL A 180 -9.08 -2.52 10.28
C VAL A 180 -10.19 -2.93 9.30
N ALA A 181 -9.89 -2.85 8.00
CA ALA A 181 -10.87 -3.09 6.95
C ALA A 181 -10.72 -4.46 6.30
N CYS A 182 -9.48 -4.84 5.98
CA CYS A 182 -9.15 -6.10 5.30
C CYS A 182 -7.91 -6.76 5.90
N GLU A 183 -7.78 -8.06 5.67
CA GLU A 183 -6.51 -8.76 5.85
C GLU A 183 -6.20 -9.62 4.62
N HIS A 184 -4.92 -9.93 4.41
CA HIS A 184 -4.48 -10.97 3.50
C HIS A 184 -3.42 -11.81 4.21
N ALA A 185 -3.89 -12.77 5.00
CA ALA A 185 -3.07 -13.56 5.92
C ALA A 185 -1.92 -14.29 5.21
N HIS A 186 -2.11 -14.69 3.95
CA HIS A 186 -1.09 -15.36 3.18
C HIS A 186 0.11 -14.45 2.84
N SER A 187 -0.13 -13.15 2.69
CA SER A 187 0.93 -12.15 2.41
C SER A 187 1.38 -11.42 3.67
N CYS A 188 0.92 -11.85 4.85
CA CYS A 188 1.20 -11.20 6.13
C CYS A 188 0.86 -9.70 6.09
N CYS A 189 -0.36 -9.36 5.66
CA CYS A 189 -0.77 -7.98 5.41
C CYS A 189 -2.13 -7.67 6.03
N VAL A 190 -2.26 -6.49 6.64
CA VAL A 190 -3.51 -5.92 7.14
C VAL A 190 -3.69 -4.53 6.54
N LEU A 191 -4.92 -4.19 6.21
CA LEU A 191 -5.29 -2.89 5.64
C LEU A 191 -6.15 -2.13 6.65
N LEU A 192 -5.68 -0.95 7.05
CA LEU A 192 -6.49 0.06 7.69
C LEU A 192 -7.05 0.99 6.62
N ALA A 193 -8.30 1.41 6.81
CA ALA A 193 -8.95 2.38 5.93
C ALA A 193 -9.59 3.49 6.76
N LYS A 194 -9.67 4.69 6.19
CA LYS A 194 -10.45 5.79 6.77
C LYS A 194 -11.91 5.38 6.94
N ALA A 195 -12.40 5.41 8.18
CA ALA A 195 -13.75 4.97 8.50
C ALA A 195 -14.81 5.90 7.90
N ASP A 196 -14.63 7.21 8.05
CA ASP A 196 -15.57 8.23 7.56
C ASP A 196 -15.72 8.26 6.03
N LYS A 197 -14.70 7.79 5.30
CA LYS A 197 -14.65 7.82 3.83
C LYS A 197 -15.01 6.48 3.18
N PHE A 198 -14.57 5.36 3.76
CA PHE A 198 -14.71 4.03 3.12
C PHE A 198 -15.61 3.07 3.88
N LYS A 199 -16.22 3.46 5.01
CA LYS A 199 -17.21 2.65 5.73
C LYS A 199 -18.60 3.27 5.58
N VAL A 200 -19.43 2.68 4.73
CA VAL A 200 -20.79 3.16 4.45
C VAL A 200 -21.79 2.13 4.98
N ASP A 201 -22.70 2.56 5.86
CA ASP A 201 -23.70 1.70 6.51
C ASP A 201 -23.10 0.44 7.16
N GLY A 202 -21.94 0.61 7.81
CA GLY A 202 -21.21 -0.48 8.46
C GLY A 202 -20.49 -1.45 7.52
N ARG A 203 -20.43 -1.15 6.21
CA ARG A 203 -19.77 -1.98 5.19
C ARG A 203 -18.58 -1.26 4.59
N TRP A 204 -17.53 -2.02 4.31
CA TRP A 204 -16.30 -1.50 3.72
C TRP A 204 -16.40 -1.36 2.21
N TYR A 205 -15.98 -0.23 1.67
CA TYR A 205 -15.86 0.07 0.24
C TYR A 205 -14.39 0.29 -0.14
N THR A 206 -13.53 -0.65 0.22
CA THR A 206 -12.08 -0.56 -0.03
C THR A 206 -11.69 -1.08 -1.42
N TRP A 207 -12.61 -1.71 -2.15
CA TRP A 207 -12.33 -2.23 -3.49
C TRP A 207 -12.37 -1.12 -4.54
N ILE A 208 -11.78 -1.39 -5.71
CA ILE A 208 -11.69 -0.43 -6.81
C ILE A 208 -12.64 -0.84 -7.92
N ASP A 209 -13.54 0.06 -8.31
CA ASP A 209 -14.26 -0.02 -9.57
C ASP A 209 -13.35 0.50 -10.69
N TYR A 210 -12.58 -0.40 -11.30
CA TYR A 210 -11.61 -0.03 -12.33
C TYR A 210 -12.28 0.55 -13.58
N ASP A 211 -13.46 0.06 -13.94
CA ASP A 211 -14.14 0.56 -15.14
C ASP A 211 -14.60 2.00 -14.91
N LYS A 212 -15.18 2.28 -13.74
CA LYS A 212 -15.53 3.64 -13.34
C LYS A 212 -14.33 4.55 -13.23
N PHE A 213 -13.20 4.08 -12.67
CA PHE A 213 -11.95 4.84 -12.66
C PHE A 213 -11.51 5.23 -14.07
N HIS A 214 -11.54 4.30 -15.02
CA HIS A 214 -11.13 4.56 -16.40
C HIS A 214 -12.03 5.56 -17.12
N ASP A 215 -13.34 5.50 -16.85
CA ASP A 215 -14.30 6.43 -17.41
C ASP A 215 -14.11 7.84 -16.82
N LEU A 216 -13.88 7.93 -15.49
CA LEU A 216 -13.59 9.19 -14.81
C LEU A 216 -12.30 9.85 -15.32
N VAL A 217 -11.19 9.11 -15.40
CA VAL A 217 -9.92 9.68 -15.86
C VAL A 217 -9.98 10.09 -17.34
N SER A 218 -10.75 9.37 -18.16
CA SER A 218 -10.95 9.70 -19.58
C SER A 218 -11.84 10.93 -19.78
N SER A 219 -12.72 11.23 -18.81
CA SER A 219 -13.60 12.42 -18.87
C SER A 219 -12.82 13.73 -18.76
N GLY A 220 -11.66 13.72 -18.10
CA GLY A 220 -10.88 14.91 -17.80
C GLY A 220 -11.43 15.78 -16.67
N GLU A 221 -12.61 15.43 -16.12
CA GLU A 221 -13.23 16.15 -15.01
C GLU A 221 -12.60 15.78 -13.66
N PRO A 222 -12.61 16.68 -12.67
CA PRO A 222 -12.16 16.37 -11.31
C PRO A 222 -12.98 15.23 -10.69
N PHE A 223 -12.29 14.28 -10.06
CA PHE A 223 -12.91 13.19 -9.31
C PHE A 223 -12.04 12.79 -8.12
N SER A 224 -12.64 12.06 -7.18
CA SER A 224 -12.04 11.63 -5.93
C SER A 224 -12.07 10.11 -5.76
N ALA A 225 -11.39 9.61 -4.73
CA ALA A 225 -11.32 8.19 -4.42
C ALA A 225 -12.67 7.51 -4.17
N THR A 226 -13.67 8.24 -3.65
CA THR A 226 -15.02 7.71 -3.39
C THR A 226 -15.83 7.57 -4.68
N ASP A 227 -15.47 8.27 -5.75
CA ASP A 227 -16.18 8.18 -7.02
C ASP A 227 -15.98 6.83 -7.71
N TYR A 228 -14.96 6.05 -7.35
CA TYR A 228 -14.68 4.73 -7.95
C TYR A 228 -14.39 3.66 -6.90
N MET A 229 -14.96 3.82 -5.70
CA MET A 229 -14.93 2.78 -4.67
C MET A 229 -16.00 1.72 -4.93
N ALA A 230 -15.68 0.47 -4.61
CA ALA A 230 -16.57 -0.68 -4.72
C ALA A 230 -16.61 -1.46 -3.40
N LEU A 231 -17.70 -2.20 -3.20
CA LEU A 231 -17.91 -3.01 -2.01
C LEU A 231 -16.75 -4.00 -1.83
N THR A 232 -16.21 -4.04 -0.62
CA THR A 232 -15.17 -4.99 -0.24
C THR A 232 -15.75 -6.40 -0.28
N PRO A 233 -15.11 -7.34 -1.00
CA PRO A 233 -15.56 -8.73 -1.01
C PRO A 233 -15.62 -9.32 0.40
N SER A 234 -16.64 -10.10 0.72
CA SER A 234 -16.85 -10.64 2.07
C SER A 234 -15.66 -11.46 2.59
N TRP A 235 -14.98 -12.19 1.70
CA TRP A 235 -13.79 -12.99 2.01
C TRP A 235 -12.52 -12.15 2.26
N ALA A 236 -12.54 -10.87 1.88
CA ALA A 236 -11.44 -9.92 2.07
C ALA A 236 -11.54 -9.12 3.36
N VAL A 237 -12.76 -8.98 3.90
CA VAL A 237 -13.01 -8.24 5.13
C VAL A 237 -12.21 -8.84 6.29
N TYR A 238 -11.68 -7.98 7.15
CA TYR A 238 -10.93 -8.40 8.33
C TYR A 238 -11.72 -9.39 9.19
N GLY A 239 -11.11 -10.52 9.56
CA GLY A 239 -11.74 -11.57 10.35
C GLY A 239 -12.56 -12.60 9.53
N ALA A 240 -12.64 -12.45 8.21
CA ALA A 240 -13.26 -13.46 7.35
C ALA A 240 -12.54 -14.81 7.44
N GLU A 241 -13.27 -15.92 7.31
CA GLU A 241 -12.72 -17.27 7.40
C GLU A 241 -11.61 -17.51 6.36
N GLU A 242 -11.77 -16.92 5.18
CA GLU A 242 -10.81 -17.02 4.08
C GLU A 242 -9.51 -16.24 4.35
N GLY A 243 -9.51 -15.32 5.32
CA GLY A 243 -8.36 -14.49 5.69
C GLY A 243 -7.79 -13.70 4.51
N GLY A 244 -8.66 -13.19 3.63
CA GLY A 244 -8.27 -12.43 2.45
C GLY A 244 -8.06 -13.23 1.17
N PHE A 245 -8.10 -14.56 1.23
CA PHE A 245 -7.82 -15.38 0.05
C PHE A 245 -9.08 -15.59 -0.79
N ASP A 246 -9.05 -15.19 -2.06
CA ASP A 246 -10.20 -15.37 -2.96
C ASP A 246 -10.61 -16.85 -3.05
N PRO A 247 -11.83 -17.22 -2.64
CA PRO A 247 -12.29 -18.61 -2.58
C PRO A 247 -12.38 -19.28 -3.97
N ARG A 248 -12.36 -18.50 -5.06
CA ARG A 248 -12.31 -19.02 -6.44
C ARG A 248 -10.92 -19.55 -6.81
N LEU A 249 -9.89 -19.25 -6.02
CA LEU A 249 -8.52 -19.70 -6.24
C LEU A 249 -8.25 -20.95 -5.41
N SER A 250 -7.44 -21.86 -5.97
CA SER A 250 -7.00 -23.06 -5.25
C SER A 250 -5.70 -22.76 -4.50
N ARG A 251 -5.74 -22.86 -3.17
CA ARG A 251 -4.56 -22.67 -2.34
C ARG A 251 -3.70 -23.94 -2.30
N TYR A 252 -2.45 -23.83 -2.72
CA TYR A 252 -1.45 -24.87 -2.48
C TYR A 252 -0.68 -24.59 -1.19
N ARG A 253 -0.84 -25.43 -0.17
CA ARG A 253 -0.05 -25.37 1.06
C ARG A 253 1.15 -26.31 0.94
N LYS A 254 2.34 -25.76 0.75
CA LYS A 254 3.57 -26.54 0.84
C LYS A 254 3.72 -27.01 2.28
N GLN A 255 3.71 -28.32 2.53
CA GLN A 255 4.00 -28.86 3.86
C GLN A 255 5.40 -28.39 4.27
N ARG A 256 5.49 -27.58 5.33
CA ARG A 256 6.77 -27.18 5.91
C ARG A 256 7.16 -28.24 6.93
N ASN A 257 8.13 -29.09 6.58
CA ASN A 257 8.68 -30.12 7.47
C ASN A 257 9.74 -29.54 8.44
N HIS A 258 9.61 -28.29 8.87
CA HIS A 258 10.51 -27.71 9.85
C HIS A 258 9.86 -27.84 11.22
N ARG A 259 10.57 -28.48 12.16
CA ARG A 259 10.15 -28.59 13.55
C ARG A 259 10.12 -27.18 14.19
N PRO A 260 9.17 -26.93 15.10
CA PRO A 260 9.07 -25.66 15.82
C PRO A 260 10.33 -25.33 16.60
#